data_AF-A0AAN8E9P6-F1
#
_entry.id   AF-A0AAN8E9P6-F1
#
_cell.length_a   1.000
_cell.length_b   1.000
_cell.length_c   1.000
_cell.angle_alpha   90.00
_cell.angle_beta   90.00
_cell.angle_gamma   90.00
#
_symmetry.space_group_name_H-M   'P 1'
#
loop_
_entity.id
_entity.type
_entity.pdbx_description
1 polymer ?
#
loop_
_entity_poly.entity_id
_entity_poly.type
_entity_poly.pdbx_seq_one_letter_code
_entity_poly.pdbx_strand_id
1 'polypeptide(L)'
;MFRTTATRAIPSSLTSFRATSTRTPLIRFVQQAAFRSSTRHVKTTPILALAVQQPLRKSLVRYASSSGASSTPYGQDAEDEKSLRTQKIMAKPEEVSTTSSVHKAFEEKGVEQPEDDVDMMAGIRSDFNTIVDTFSLKDVPQRAMYMGLAGVLPYLATSLSTVVLSFDIQYAATHGTGFLMDGATSEQLLHILEPLQLGYGATIISFLGAIHWGLEWAGFGGEQGYPRYAIGVVAAAVAWPTLLLSAEVGLITQFLAFTFLYYTDARAATRGWAPSWYGIYRFVLTFIVGVSIVASLIGRGQIADLVSKPIGPADRLRALRENQLAQLEADDAENKAMAQGEDSDEDEEEDEE
;
A
#
# COMPACT_ATOMS: atom_id res chain seq x y z
N MET A 1 69.25 -50.03 -28.69
CA MET A 1 69.88 -49.35 -29.84
C MET A 1 68.79 -48.51 -30.52
N PHE A 2 68.56 -47.27 -30.08
CA PHE A 2 69.17 -46.00 -30.52
C PHE A 2 68.92 -45.65 -31.99
N ARG A 3 68.07 -44.62 -32.25
CA ARG A 3 68.40 -43.30 -32.88
C ARG A 3 67.13 -42.51 -33.31
N THR A 4 66.80 -41.38 -32.66
CA THR A 4 67.02 -39.93 -33.05
C THR A 4 66.07 -39.43 -34.17
N THR A 5 65.50 -38.22 -34.25
CA THR A 5 65.58 -36.90 -33.56
C THR A 5 64.55 -35.95 -34.20
N ALA A 6 63.90 -35.07 -33.43
CA ALA A 6 63.71 -33.63 -33.72
C ALA A 6 62.71 -32.99 -32.74
N THR A 7 63.22 -32.10 -31.89
CA THR A 7 62.53 -31.26 -30.91
C THR A 7 62.03 -29.96 -31.55
N ARG A 8 60.80 -29.52 -31.23
CA ARG A 8 60.34 -28.13 -31.49
C ARG A 8 59.86 -27.50 -30.18
N ALA A 9 60.40 -26.32 -29.92
CA ALA A 9 60.43 -25.63 -28.63
C ALA A 9 59.21 -24.74 -28.33
N ILE A 10 58.98 -24.60 -27.02
CA ILE A 10 58.18 -23.58 -26.33
C ILE A 10 59.01 -22.29 -26.21
N PRO A 11 58.37 -21.11 -26.11
CA PRO A 11 58.90 -20.12 -25.18
C PRO A 11 57.87 -19.62 -24.15
N SER A 12 58.31 -19.70 -22.89
CA SER A 12 58.02 -18.85 -21.73
C SER A 12 58.30 -17.35 -22.05
N SER A 13 57.86 -16.31 -21.34
CA SER A 13 57.89 -16.05 -19.90
C SER A 13 57.32 -14.64 -19.59
N LEU A 14 56.86 -14.50 -18.35
CA LEU A 14 56.60 -13.30 -17.52
C LEU A 14 57.22 -11.96 -17.93
N THR A 15 56.45 -10.86 -17.77
CA THR A 15 56.98 -9.61 -17.19
C THR A 15 55.86 -8.72 -16.63
N SER A 16 56.02 -8.38 -15.35
CA SER A 16 55.31 -7.32 -14.62
C SER A 16 55.69 -5.96 -15.21
N PHE A 17 54.70 -5.09 -15.45
CA PHE A 17 54.95 -3.67 -15.74
C PHE A 17 54.08 -2.78 -14.84
N ARG A 18 54.77 -2.01 -14.00
CA ARG A 18 54.25 -0.93 -13.16
C ARG A 18 54.41 0.40 -13.90
N ALA A 19 53.29 1.12 -14.02
CA ALA A 19 53.07 2.55 -14.19
C ALA A 19 54.14 3.43 -14.88
N THR A 20 53.72 4.07 -15.98
CA THR A 20 54.13 5.44 -16.32
C THR A 20 52.88 6.27 -16.64
N SER A 21 52.64 7.28 -15.83
CA SER A 21 51.57 8.26 -15.97
C SER A 21 51.80 9.16 -17.19
N THR A 22 50.93 9.09 -18.18
CA THR A 22 50.79 10.11 -19.23
C THR A 22 49.44 10.80 -19.10
N ARG A 23 49.50 12.04 -18.60
CA ARG A 23 48.38 12.97 -18.48
C ARG A 23 47.83 13.30 -19.88
N THR A 24 46.63 12.82 -20.20
CA THR A 24 45.87 13.29 -21.37
C THR A 24 45.18 14.61 -21.04
N PRO A 25 45.33 15.67 -21.86
CA PRO A 25 44.69 16.96 -21.60
C PRO A 25 43.17 16.86 -21.80
N LEU A 26 42.45 17.30 -20.77
CA LEU A 26 41.01 17.54 -20.79
C LEU A 26 40.66 18.51 -21.92
N ILE A 27 40.05 17.99 -23.00
CA ILE A 27 39.31 18.81 -23.95
C ILE A 27 38.03 19.24 -23.24
N ARG A 28 38.06 20.42 -22.65
CA ARG A 28 36.89 21.11 -22.11
C ARG A 28 35.96 21.45 -23.28
N PHE A 29 34.91 20.66 -23.49
CA PHE A 29 33.73 21.12 -24.23
C PHE A 29 33.02 22.17 -23.37
N VAL A 30 33.41 23.43 -23.55
CA VAL A 30 32.62 24.58 -23.08
C VAL A 30 31.44 24.70 -24.04
N GLN A 31 30.32 24.09 -23.71
CA GLN A 31 29.06 24.43 -24.36
C GLN A 31 28.65 25.84 -23.88
N GLN A 32 28.99 26.86 -24.68
CA GLN A 32 28.41 28.19 -24.55
C GLN A 32 26.93 28.09 -24.94
N ALA A 33 26.07 27.82 -23.96
CA ALA A 33 24.65 28.02 -24.11
C ALA A 33 24.38 29.54 -24.15
N ALA A 34 24.27 30.08 -25.36
CA ALA A 34 23.79 31.44 -25.56
C ALA A 34 22.30 31.50 -25.18
N PHE A 35 22.00 31.97 -23.96
CA PHE A 35 20.65 32.33 -23.57
C PHE A 35 20.20 33.54 -24.41
N ARG A 36 19.49 33.28 -25.51
CA ARG A 36 18.70 34.31 -26.20
C ARG A 36 17.42 34.52 -25.41
N SER A 37 17.45 35.47 -24.47
CA SER A 37 16.25 35.97 -23.81
C SER A 37 15.40 36.74 -24.83
N SER A 38 14.40 36.09 -25.42
CA SER A 38 13.35 36.75 -26.18
C SER A 38 12.18 37.05 -25.24
N THR A 39 12.11 38.30 -24.77
CA THR A 39 10.98 38.80 -23.99
C THR A 39 9.79 39.04 -24.93
N ARG A 40 8.88 38.08 -25.03
CA ARG A 40 7.53 38.33 -25.57
C ARG A 40 6.67 38.94 -24.46
N HIS A 41 6.18 40.15 -24.67
CA HIS A 41 5.15 40.76 -23.83
C HIS A 41 3.86 39.93 -23.91
N VAL A 42 3.57 39.18 -22.85
CA VAL A 42 2.26 38.53 -22.65
C VAL A 42 1.31 39.60 -22.13
N LYS A 43 0.26 39.88 -22.91
CA LYS A 43 -0.84 40.75 -22.47
C LYS A 43 -1.55 40.07 -21.31
N THR A 44 -1.64 40.74 -20.18
CA THR A 44 -2.42 40.32 -19.02
C THR A 44 -3.91 40.32 -19.38
N THR A 45 -4.55 39.15 -19.39
CA THR A 45 -6.01 39.05 -19.44
C THR A 45 -6.57 39.29 -18.03
N PRO A 46 -7.70 39.99 -17.90
CA PRO A 46 -8.29 40.25 -16.59
C PRO A 46 -8.85 38.97 -15.98
N ILE A 47 -8.75 38.90 -14.65
CA ILE A 47 -9.20 37.83 -13.77
C ILE A 47 -10.71 37.61 -13.99
N LEU A 48 -11.07 36.50 -14.65
CA LEU A 48 -12.44 36.01 -14.70
C LEU A 48 -12.70 35.26 -13.39
N ALA A 49 -13.63 35.80 -12.60
CA ALA A 49 -14.13 35.18 -11.38
C ALA A 49 -14.67 33.77 -11.68
N LEU A 50 -14.08 32.76 -11.04
CA LEU A 50 -14.51 31.38 -11.08
C LEU A 50 -15.77 31.24 -10.22
N ALA A 51 -16.94 31.51 -10.81
CA ALA A 51 -18.20 31.12 -10.21
C ALA A 51 -18.26 29.59 -10.19
N VAL A 52 -18.23 29.02 -8.97
CA VAL A 52 -18.47 27.60 -8.70
C VAL A 52 -19.92 27.28 -9.11
N GLN A 53 -20.11 26.89 -10.36
CA GLN A 53 -21.33 26.22 -10.80
C GLN A 53 -21.25 24.76 -10.34
N GLN A 54 -21.91 24.45 -9.23
CA GLN A 54 -22.13 23.06 -8.82
C GLN A 54 -22.96 22.34 -9.90
N PRO A 55 -22.49 21.24 -10.51
CA PRO A 55 -23.33 20.48 -11.42
C PRO A 55 -24.31 19.67 -10.58
N LEU A 56 -25.59 20.07 -10.59
CA LEU A 56 -26.69 19.21 -10.17
C LEU A 56 -26.66 17.94 -11.04
N ARG A 57 -26.18 16.83 -10.47
CA ARG A 57 -26.24 15.50 -11.09
C ARG A 57 -27.68 15.02 -11.12
N LYS A 58 -28.45 15.45 -12.12
CA LYS A 58 -29.69 14.77 -12.52
C LYS A 58 -29.31 13.68 -13.51
N SER A 59 -29.19 12.45 -13.05
CA SER A 59 -29.11 11.28 -13.92
C SER A 59 -30.46 11.07 -14.61
N LEU A 60 -30.70 11.82 -15.69
CA LEU A 60 -31.73 11.45 -16.65
C LEU A 60 -31.19 10.27 -17.46
N VAL A 61 -31.41 9.06 -16.95
CA VAL A 61 -31.38 7.86 -17.80
C VAL A 61 -32.57 7.98 -18.74
N ARG A 62 -32.36 8.63 -19.89
CA ARG A 62 -33.26 8.43 -21.04
C ARG A 62 -32.93 7.06 -21.59
N TYR A 63 -33.83 6.12 -21.35
CA TYR A 63 -33.95 4.93 -22.20
C TYR A 63 -34.33 5.43 -23.61
N ALA A 64 -33.33 5.75 -24.42
CA ALA A 64 -33.54 5.94 -25.84
C ALA A 64 -33.57 4.54 -26.44
N SER A 65 -34.75 3.94 -26.53
CA SER A 65 -34.93 2.81 -27.45
C SER A 65 -34.75 3.38 -28.85
N SER A 66 -33.59 3.15 -29.46
CA SER A 66 -33.41 3.32 -30.90
C SER A 66 -34.14 2.18 -31.62
N SER A 67 -35.45 2.08 -31.41
CA SER A 67 -36.37 1.44 -32.36
C SER A 67 -36.89 2.51 -33.32
N GLY A 68 -35.99 3.39 -33.76
CA GLY A 68 -36.24 4.37 -34.79
C GLY A 68 -36.11 3.68 -36.15
N ALA A 69 -37.25 3.35 -36.74
CA ALA A 69 -37.52 3.22 -38.17
C ALA A 69 -36.65 2.31 -39.07
N SER A 70 -35.60 1.62 -38.58
CA SER A 70 -34.70 0.85 -39.47
C SER A 70 -34.31 -0.56 -39.02
N SER A 71 -34.91 -1.11 -37.95
CA SER A 71 -34.54 -2.44 -37.43
C SER A 71 -35.59 -3.54 -37.58
N THR A 72 -36.66 -3.33 -38.35
CA THR A 72 -37.51 -4.44 -38.80
C THR A 72 -36.96 -5.05 -40.09
N PRO A 73 -36.84 -6.39 -40.20
CA PRO A 73 -36.40 -7.06 -41.44
C PRO A 73 -37.34 -6.83 -42.64
N TYR A 74 -38.55 -6.35 -42.38
CA TYR A 74 -39.51 -5.88 -43.38
C TYR A 74 -39.47 -4.35 -43.41
N GLY A 75 -39.32 -3.80 -44.62
CA GLY A 75 -39.35 -2.37 -44.86
C GLY A 75 -40.65 -1.74 -44.40
N GLN A 76 -40.59 -0.46 -44.03
CA GLN A 76 -41.78 0.33 -43.70
C GLN A 76 -42.54 0.67 -44.98
N ASP A 77 -43.46 -0.21 -45.38
CA ASP A 77 -44.33 0.02 -46.53
C ASP A 77 -45.46 0.97 -46.12
N ALA A 78 -45.30 2.26 -46.47
CA ALA A 78 -46.24 3.32 -46.11
C ALA A 78 -47.66 3.10 -46.68
N GLU A 79 -47.77 2.32 -47.76
CA GLU A 79 -49.05 1.92 -48.36
C GLU A 79 -49.78 0.87 -47.51
N ASP A 80 -49.04 -0.10 -46.96
CA ASP A 80 -49.58 -1.12 -46.07
C ASP A 80 -50.08 -0.49 -44.77
N GLU A 81 -49.33 0.45 -44.18
CA GLU A 81 -49.78 1.22 -43.02
C GLU A 81 -51.06 2.03 -43.29
N LYS A 82 -51.20 2.57 -44.51
CA LYS A 82 -52.39 3.32 -44.91
C LYS A 82 -53.61 2.40 -45.07
N SER A 83 -53.39 1.18 -45.58
CA SER A 83 -54.43 0.15 -45.68
C SER A 83 -54.90 -0.32 -44.30
N LEU A 84 -53.97 -0.54 -43.36
CA LEU A 84 -54.24 -0.93 -41.97
C LEU A 84 -54.99 0.16 -41.22
N ARG A 85 -54.65 1.44 -41.44
CA ARG A 85 -55.40 2.58 -40.89
C ARG A 85 -56.86 2.66 -41.36
N THR A 86 -57.15 2.14 -42.56
CA THR A 86 -58.50 2.21 -43.15
C THR A 86 -59.38 1.06 -42.63
N GLN A 87 -58.79 -0.02 -42.14
CA GLN A 87 -59.54 -1.15 -41.57
C GLN A 87 -60.16 -0.75 -40.23
N LYS A 88 -61.49 -0.84 -40.16
CA LYS A 88 -62.23 -0.57 -38.92
C LYS A 88 -62.08 -1.75 -37.97
N ILE A 89 -61.39 -1.52 -36.85
CA ILE A 89 -61.19 -2.52 -35.79
C ILE A 89 -62.57 -2.93 -35.24
N MET A 90 -62.94 -4.20 -35.40
CA MET A 90 -64.16 -4.74 -34.81
C MET A 90 -63.89 -5.17 -33.38
N ALA A 91 -64.74 -4.74 -32.44
CA ALA A 91 -64.65 -5.18 -31.06
C ALA A 91 -65.03 -6.67 -31.00
N LYS A 92 -64.06 -7.52 -30.68
CA LYS A 92 -64.27 -8.94 -30.37
C LYS A 92 -64.23 -9.13 -28.84
N PRO A 93 -65.36 -9.00 -28.15
CA PRO A 93 -65.38 -9.02 -26.69
C PRO A 93 -65.00 -10.38 -26.07
N GLU A 94 -65.04 -11.47 -26.85
CA GLU A 94 -64.72 -12.83 -26.37
C GLU A 94 -63.21 -13.14 -26.33
N GLU A 95 -62.38 -12.39 -27.07
CA GLU A 95 -60.91 -12.61 -27.15
C GLU A 95 -60.14 -11.80 -26.09
N VAL A 96 -60.81 -10.91 -25.35
CA VAL A 96 -60.17 -10.02 -24.39
C VAL A 96 -60.45 -10.53 -22.97
N SER A 97 -59.40 -10.94 -22.26
CA SER A 97 -59.47 -11.21 -20.83
C SER A 97 -60.02 -9.98 -20.09
N THR A 98 -61.15 -10.12 -19.41
CA THR A 98 -61.70 -9.09 -18.51
C THR A 98 -60.82 -8.87 -17.27
N THR A 99 -59.84 -9.76 -17.04
CA THR A 99 -58.90 -9.67 -15.94
C THR A 99 -57.62 -8.99 -16.42
N SER A 100 -57.37 -7.80 -15.90
CA SER A 100 -56.15 -7.02 -16.13
C SER A 100 -54.93 -7.75 -15.57
N SER A 101 -53.88 -7.93 -16.38
CA SER A 101 -52.57 -8.41 -15.93
C SER A 101 -51.69 -7.32 -15.32
N VAL A 102 -52.23 -6.10 -15.13
CA VAL A 102 -51.52 -5.02 -14.46
C VAL A 102 -51.80 -5.16 -12.96
N HIS A 103 -50.74 -5.37 -12.16
CA HIS A 103 -50.83 -5.34 -10.70
C HIS A 103 -51.64 -4.12 -10.25
N LYS A 104 -52.74 -4.37 -9.53
CA LYS A 104 -53.55 -3.30 -8.96
C LYS A 104 -52.73 -2.63 -7.87
N ALA A 105 -52.18 -1.45 -8.17
CA ALA A 105 -51.31 -0.71 -7.29
C ALA A 105 -51.97 -0.18 -5.99
N PHE A 106 -53.24 -0.50 -5.72
CA PHE A 106 -53.99 -0.03 -4.54
C PHE A 106 -55.11 -1.00 -4.08
N GLU A 107 -54.90 -2.32 -4.16
CA GLU A 107 -55.79 -3.29 -3.49
C GLU A 107 -55.08 -3.85 -2.25
N GLU A 108 -55.10 -3.09 -1.14
CA GLU A 108 -54.93 -3.66 0.20
C GLU A 108 -56.15 -4.55 0.47
N LYS A 109 -55.99 -5.84 0.18
CA LYS A 109 -56.93 -6.87 0.59
C LYS A 109 -56.23 -7.69 1.66
N GLY A 110 -56.79 -7.66 2.86
CA GLY A 110 -56.39 -8.47 4.01
C GLY A 110 -56.41 -9.95 3.67
N VAL A 111 -55.28 -10.42 3.14
CA VAL A 111 -54.82 -11.78 3.31
C VAL A 111 -53.76 -11.65 4.38
N GLU A 112 -54.02 -12.22 5.56
CA GLU A 112 -52.95 -12.62 6.48
C GLU A 112 -52.06 -13.58 5.69
N GLN A 113 -51.09 -13.03 4.97
CA GLN A 113 -49.90 -13.77 4.63
C GLN A 113 -49.18 -13.97 5.97
N PRO A 114 -48.67 -15.17 6.27
CA PRO A 114 -47.73 -15.27 7.37
C PRO A 114 -46.65 -14.23 7.05
N GLU A 115 -46.35 -13.36 8.01
CA GLU A 115 -45.15 -12.55 7.94
C GLU A 115 -44.01 -13.56 7.88
N ASP A 116 -43.58 -13.94 6.66
CA ASP A 116 -42.29 -14.54 6.46
C ASP A 116 -41.35 -13.47 6.97
N ASP A 117 -40.91 -13.64 8.22
CA ASP A 117 -39.82 -12.92 8.82
C ASP A 117 -38.77 -12.83 7.75
N VAL A 118 -38.67 -11.65 7.10
CA VAL A 118 -37.65 -11.40 6.09
C VAL A 118 -36.38 -11.62 6.86
N ASP A 119 -35.77 -12.77 6.62
CA ASP A 119 -34.63 -13.21 7.39
C ASP A 119 -33.51 -12.25 7.01
N MET A 120 -33.41 -11.16 7.78
CA MET A 120 -32.42 -10.11 7.59
C MET A 120 -31.02 -10.75 7.59
N MET A 121 -30.88 -11.88 8.27
CA MET A 121 -29.69 -12.72 8.26
C MET A 121 -29.51 -13.49 6.94
N ALA A 122 -30.56 -13.91 6.25
CA ALA A 122 -30.49 -14.46 4.89
C ALA A 122 -30.10 -13.38 3.87
N GLY A 123 -30.57 -12.14 4.04
CA GLY A 123 -30.10 -10.97 3.26
C GLY A 123 -28.60 -10.72 3.47
N ILE A 124 -28.16 -10.62 4.72
CA ILE A 124 -26.74 -10.45 5.08
C ILE A 124 -25.89 -11.64 4.60
N ARG A 125 -26.40 -12.87 4.70
CA ARG A 125 -25.71 -14.08 4.20
C ARG A 125 -25.66 -14.12 2.68
N SER A 126 -26.70 -13.67 1.99
CA SER A 126 -26.72 -13.53 0.52
C SER A 126 -25.73 -12.46 0.06
N ASP A 127 -25.68 -11.32 0.75
CA ASP A 127 -24.71 -10.26 0.47
C ASP A 127 -23.29 -10.74 0.77
N PHE A 128 -23.08 -11.45 1.88
CA PHE A 128 -21.79 -12.08 2.19
C PHE A 128 -21.39 -13.11 1.14
N ASN A 129 -22.31 -13.97 0.71
CA ASN A 129 -22.05 -14.96 -0.35
C ASN A 129 -21.77 -14.28 -1.68
N THR A 130 -22.48 -13.20 -2.02
CA THR A 130 -22.25 -12.42 -3.25
C THR A 130 -20.88 -11.73 -3.21
N ILE A 131 -20.49 -11.18 -2.06
CA ILE A 131 -19.17 -10.62 -1.83
C ILE A 131 -18.11 -11.73 -1.96
N VAL A 132 -18.30 -12.88 -1.30
CA VAL A 132 -17.37 -14.02 -1.37
C VAL A 132 -17.28 -14.59 -2.78
N ASP A 133 -18.37 -14.64 -3.53
CA ASP A 133 -18.40 -15.11 -4.92
C ASP A 133 -17.76 -14.08 -5.87
N THR A 134 -17.96 -12.78 -5.60
CA THR A 134 -17.28 -11.69 -6.34
C THR A 134 -15.78 -11.68 -6.06
N PHE A 135 -15.38 -11.95 -4.80
CA PHE A 135 -14.00 -12.11 -4.37
C PHE A 135 -13.55 -13.57 -4.38
N SER A 136 -14.21 -14.45 -5.13
CA SER A 136 -13.91 -15.86 -5.11
C SER A 136 -12.59 -16.10 -5.82
N LEU A 137 -11.58 -16.47 -5.04
CA LEU A 137 -10.25 -16.88 -5.52
C LEU A 137 -10.26 -18.22 -6.30
N LYS A 138 -11.44 -18.82 -6.56
CA LYS A 138 -11.57 -20.13 -7.23
C LYS A 138 -10.95 -20.13 -8.64
N ASP A 139 -10.96 -18.99 -9.33
CA ASP A 139 -10.41 -18.86 -10.69
C ASP A 139 -8.88 -18.65 -10.70
N VAL A 140 -8.26 -18.41 -9.54
CA VAL A 140 -6.82 -18.16 -9.45
C VAL A 140 -6.09 -19.51 -9.37
N PRO A 141 -5.02 -19.72 -10.16
CA PRO A 141 -4.23 -20.95 -10.06
C PRO A 141 -3.64 -21.10 -8.65
N GLN A 142 -3.94 -22.23 -7.99
CA GLN A 142 -3.58 -22.51 -6.59
C GLN A 142 -2.09 -22.29 -6.29
N ARG A 143 -1.21 -22.61 -7.26
CA ARG A 143 0.24 -22.41 -7.13
C ARG A 143 0.62 -20.95 -6.97
N ALA A 144 0.00 -20.06 -7.75
CA ALA A 144 0.22 -18.62 -7.63
C ALA A 144 -0.33 -18.11 -6.29
N MET A 145 -1.48 -18.64 -5.85
CA MET A 145 -2.08 -18.27 -4.56
C MET A 145 -1.15 -18.53 -3.39
N TYR A 146 -0.59 -19.75 -3.29
CA TYR A 146 0.31 -20.09 -2.20
C TYR A 146 1.58 -19.23 -2.20
N MET A 147 2.15 -18.95 -3.36
CA MET A 147 3.31 -18.08 -3.47
C MET A 147 2.98 -16.63 -3.09
N GLY A 148 1.82 -16.13 -3.51
CA GLY A 148 1.32 -14.82 -3.11
C GLY A 148 1.13 -14.70 -1.60
N LEU A 149 0.42 -15.66 -1.00
CA LEU A 149 0.14 -15.67 0.43
C LEU A 149 1.42 -15.82 1.25
N ALA A 150 2.36 -16.67 0.81
CA ALA A 150 3.68 -16.77 1.42
C ALA A 150 4.44 -15.43 1.42
N GLY A 151 4.32 -14.66 0.34
CA GLY A 151 4.89 -13.31 0.24
C GLY A 151 4.26 -12.27 1.16
N VAL A 152 3.08 -12.54 1.75
CA VAL A 152 2.45 -11.61 2.71
C VAL A 152 2.75 -11.98 4.17
N LEU A 153 3.25 -13.19 4.42
CA LEU A 153 3.58 -13.65 5.78
C LEU A 153 4.57 -12.72 6.52
N PRO A 154 5.66 -12.23 5.91
CA PRO A 154 6.58 -11.34 6.62
C PRO A 154 5.95 -10.00 7.00
N TYR A 155 4.96 -9.52 6.23
CA TYR A 155 4.21 -8.32 6.56
C TYR A 155 3.31 -8.53 7.78
N LEU A 156 2.59 -9.65 7.83
CA LEU A 156 1.78 -10.00 8.98
C LEU A 156 2.64 -10.20 10.22
N ALA A 157 3.79 -10.87 10.08
CA ALA A 157 4.71 -11.12 11.18
C ALA A 157 5.29 -9.81 11.74
N THR A 158 5.78 -8.92 10.88
CA THR A 158 6.34 -7.62 11.32
C THR A 158 5.28 -6.71 11.91
N SER A 159 4.08 -6.68 11.31
CA SER A 159 2.97 -5.89 11.84
C SER A 159 2.49 -6.38 13.20
N LEU A 160 2.28 -7.69 13.36
CA LEU A 160 1.80 -8.25 14.62
C LEU A 160 2.85 -8.05 15.72
N SER A 161 4.12 -8.28 15.40
CA SER A 161 5.22 -8.01 16.33
C SER A 161 5.25 -6.53 16.74
N THR A 162 5.09 -5.59 15.79
CA THR A 162 5.07 -4.15 16.09
C THR A 162 3.91 -3.78 17.04
N VAL A 163 2.74 -4.38 16.86
CA VAL A 163 1.58 -4.14 17.74
C VAL A 163 1.81 -4.72 19.13
N VAL A 164 2.38 -5.92 19.25
CA VAL A 164 2.71 -6.53 20.55
C VAL A 164 3.76 -5.71 21.29
N LEU A 165 4.84 -5.31 20.61
CA LEU A 165 5.90 -4.50 21.21
C LEU A 165 5.38 -3.11 21.62
N SER A 166 4.53 -2.49 20.80
CA SER A 166 3.86 -1.24 21.16
C SER A 166 2.99 -1.38 22.41
N PHE A 167 2.24 -2.48 22.50
CA PHE A 167 1.44 -2.79 23.68
C PHE A 167 2.31 -2.99 24.92
N ASP A 168 3.42 -3.72 24.82
CA ASP A 168 4.37 -3.94 25.92
C ASP A 168 4.97 -2.61 26.41
N ILE A 169 5.36 -1.72 25.51
CA ILE A 169 5.88 -0.38 25.85
C ILE A 169 4.80 0.46 26.55
N GLN A 170 3.57 0.46 26.05
CA GLN A 170 2.45 1.19 26.65
C GLN A 170 2.09 0.63 28.04
N TYR A 171 2.17 -0.69 28.22
CA TYR A 171 1.94 -1.35 29.50
C TYR A 171 3.05 -1.02 30.49
N ALA A 172 4.32 -1.11 30.08
CA ALA A 172 5.47 -0.71 30.90
C ALA A 172 5.39 0.75 31.34
N ALA A 173 4.97 1.66 30.46
CA ALA A 173 4.79 3.07 30.79
C ALA A 173 3.68 3.34 31.82
N THR A 174 2.67 2.46 31.92
CA THR A 174 1.53 2.63 32.84
C THR A 174 1.71 1.89 34.16
N HIS A 175 2.37 0.73 34.15
CA HIS A 175 2.51 -0.15 35.33
C HIS A 175 3.95 -0.24 35.86
N GLY A 176 4.92 0.41 35.21
CA GLY A 176 6.34 0.41 35.60
C GLY A 176 7.06 -0.92 35.38
N THR A 177 6.37 -1.93 34.86
CA THR A 177 6.91 -3.26 34.53
C THR A 177 6.34 -3.72 33.20
N GLY A 178 7.17 -4.33 32.35
CA GLY A 178 6.72 -4.88 31.06
C GLY A 178 5.83 -6.11 31.24
N PHE A 179 4.87 -6.31 30.33
CA PHE A 179 3.98 -7.47 30.38
C PHE A 179 4.70 -8.75 29.91
N LEU A 180 5.36 -8.71 28.74
CA LEU A 180 6.20 -9.81 28.24
C LEU A 180 7.70 -9.52 28.27
N MET A 181 8.10 -8.30 27.92
CA MET A 181 9.49 -7.87 27.79
C MET A 181 9.73 -6.50 28.41
N ASP A 182 10.98 -6.22 28.78
CA ASP A 182 11.37 -4.90 29.28
C ASP A 182 11.21 -3.84 28.18
N GLY A 183 10.82 -2.62 28.58
CA GLY A 183 10.52 -1.53 27.64
C GLY A 183 11.71 -1.21 26.73
N ALA A 184 12.92 -1.16 27.30
CA ALA A 184 14.15 -0.87 26.55
C ALA A 184 14.45 -1.94 25.48
N THR A 185 14.23 -3.22 25.81
CA THR A 185 14.42 -4.31 24.84
C THR A 185 13.39 -4.26 23.70
N SER A 186 12.16 -3.86 24.00
CA SER A 186 11.08 -3.70 23.02
C SER A 186 11.35 -2.55 22.06
N GLU A 187 11.86 -1.42 22.56
CA GLU A 187 12.28 -0.29 21.73
C GLU A 187 13.44 -0.68 20.78
N GLN A 188 14.43 -1.40 21.27
CA GLN A 188 15.55 -1.86 20.44
C GLN A 188 15.08 -2.82 19.34
N LEU A 189 14.14 -3.73 19.63
CA LEU A 189 13.58 -4.65 18.64
C LEU A 189 12.77 -3.89 17.57
N LEU A 190 12.02 -2.86 17.94
CA LEU A 190 11.28 -2.03 16.98
C LEU A 190 12.21 -1.37 15.96
N HIS A 191 13.33 -0.81 16.40
CA HIS A 191 14.32 -0.22 15.50
C HIS A 191 14.92 -1.22 14.50
N ILE A 192 14.94 -2.51 14.82
CA ILE A 192 15.37 -3.57 13.89
C ILE A 192 14.24 -3.94 12.92
N LEU A 193 12.99 -3.96 13.39
CA LEU A 193 11.83 -4.30 12.57
C LEU A 193 11.52 -3.24 11.51
N GLU A 194 11.74 -1.96 11.82
CA GLU A 194 11.48 -0.83 10.92
C GLU A 194 12.12 -0.96 9.52
N PRO A 195 13.45 -1.09 9.40
CA PRO A 195 14.09 -1.23 8.10
C PRO A 195 13.77 -2.59 7.45
N LEU A 196 13.42 -3.62 8.24
CA LEU A 196 13.06 -4.93 7.71
C LEU A 196 11.72 -4.87 6.97
N GLN A 197 10.70 -4.26 7.57
CA GLN A 197 9.38 -4.11 6.95
C GLN A 197 9.44 -3.18 5.73
N LEU A 198 10.14 -2.06 5.82
CA LEU A 198 10.34 -1.14 4.70
C LEU A 198 11.17 -1.77 3.57
N GLY A 199 12.27 -2.44 3.91
CA GLY A 199 13.11 -3.17 2.98
C GLY A 199 12.32 -4.21 2.21
N TYR A 200 11.58 -5.05 2.93
CA TYR A 200 10.72 -6.05 2.33
C TYR A 200 9.67 -5.44 1.40
N GLY A 201 9.03 -4.35 1.83
CA GLY A 201 8.07 -3.64 0.98
C GLY A 201 8.63 -3.10 -0.31
N ALA A 202 9.81 -2.48 -0.26
CA ALA A 202 10.47 -1.98 -1.45
C ALA A 202 10.81 -3.11 -2.44
N THR A 203 11.24 -4.29 -1.94
CA THR A 203 11.50 -5.45 -2.79
C THR A 203 10.22 -5.95 -3.47
N ILE A 204 9.11 -6.07 -2.73
CA ILE A 204 7.83 -6.53 -3.27
C ILE A 204 7.31 -5.55 -4.33
N ILE A 205 7.29 -4.24 -4.05
CA ILE A 205 6.84 -3.23 -5.03
C ILE A 205 7.65 -3.33 -6.32
N SER A 206 8.97 -3.56 -6.22
CA SER A 206 9.85 -3.73 -7.38
C SER A 206 9.51 -5.00 -8.18
N PHE A 207 9.29 -6.13 -7.52
CA PHE A 207 8.88 -7.39 -8.18
C PHE A 207 7.54 -7.25 -8.91
N LEU A 208 6.59 -6.54 -8.31
CA LEU A 208 5.28 -6.31 -8.91
C LEU A 208 5.31 -5.41 -10.13
N GLY A 209 6.17 -4.41 -10.11
CA GLY A 209 6.51 -3.67 -11.32
C GLY A 209 7.04 -4.59 -12.43
N ALA A 210 7.95 -5.50 -12.10
CA ALA A 210 8.57 -6.41 -13.05
C ALA A 210 7.60 -7.43 -13.68
N ILE A 211 6.49 -7.78 -13.02
CA ILE A 211 5.43 -8.64 -13.60
C ILE A 211 4.92 -8.06 -14.94
N HIS A 212 4.83 -6.74 -15.04
CA HIS A 212 4.38 -6.08 -16.27
C HIS A 212 5.35 -6.28 -17.44
N TRP A 213 6.65 -6.40 -17.18
CA TRP A 213 7.65 -6.73 -18.20
C TRP A 213 7.48 -8.18 -18.65
N GLY A 214 7.29 -9.09 -17.70
CA GLY A 214 7.06 -10.51 -18.00
C GLY A 214 5.80 -10.74 -18.84
N LEU A 215 4.70 -10.05 -18.53
CA LEU A 215 3.47 -10.15 -19.31
C LEU A 215 3.60 -9.52 -20.70
N GLU A 216 4.42 -8.46 -20.85
CA GLU A 216 4.72 -7.86 -22.15
C GLU A 216 5.55 -8.79 -23.03
N TRP A 217 6.61 -9.40 -22.46
CA TRP A 217 7.42 -10.39 -23.17
C TRP A 217 6.64 -11.64 -23.55
N ALA A 218 5.62 -12.01 -22.76
CA ALA A 218 4.69 -13.08 -23.09
C ALA A 218 3.67 -12.70 -24.17
N GLY A 219 3.62 -11.43 -24.61
CA GLY A 219 2.65 -10.94 -25.59
C GLY A 219 1.20 -10.94 -25.08
N PHE A 220 0.99 -10.98 -23.76
CA PHE A 220 -0.35 -11.09 -23.19
C PHE A 220 -1.11 -9.76 -23.32
N GLY A 221 -2.25 -9.80 -24.01
CA GLY A 221 -3.06 -8.62 -24.29
C GLY A 221 -2.51 -7.71 -25.39
N GLY A 222 -1.62 -8.25 -26.24
CA GLY A 222 -0.96 -7.52 -27.34
C GLY A 222 0.27 -6.74 -26.88
N GLU A 223 1.03 -6.21 -27.85
CA GLU A 223 2.21 -5.38 -27.58
C GLU A 223 1.79 -3.94 -27.27
N GLN A 224 2.03 -3.51 -26.03
CA GLN A 224 1.79 -2.15 -25.57
C GLN A 224 3.07 -1.30 -25.62
N GLY A 225 4.24 -1.95 -25.61
CA GLY A 225 5.56 -1.33 -25.71
C GLY A 225 5.98 -0.57 -24.45
N TYR A 226 6.71 0.54 -24.65
CA TYR A 226 7.28 1.39 -23.58
C TYR A 226 6.35 1.80 -22.43
N PRO A 227 5.06 2.17 -22.63
CA PRO A 227 4.20 2.57 -21.52
C PRO A 227 4.00 1.47 -20.46
N ARG A 228 4.03 0.20 -20.87
CA ARG A 228 3.91 -0.91 -19.92
C ARG A 228 5.22 -1.20 -19.19
N TYR A 229 6.35 -1.08 -19.89
CA TYR A 229 7.67 -1.16 -19.25
C TYR A 229 7.88 -0.05 -18.22
N ALA A 230 7.36 1.16 -18.49
CA ALA A 230 7.45 2.28 -17.57
C ALA A 230 6.80 2.00 -16.21
N ILE A 231 5.73 1.19 -16.14
CA ILE A 231 5.08 0.81 -14.87
C ILE A 231 6.10 0.11 -13.96
N GLY A 232 6.89 -0.81 -14.51
CA GLY A 232 7.91 -1.53 -13.74
C GLY A 232 9.04 -0.63 -13.26
N VAL A 233 9.53 0.27 -14.12
CA VAL A 233 10.57 1.23 -13.78
C VAL A 233 10.09 2.20 -12.69
N VAL A 234 8.87 2.74 -12.84
CA VAL A 234 8.28 3.69 -11.89
C VAL A 234 8.06 3.03 -10.54
N ALA A 235 7.58 1.78 -10.50
CA ALA A 235 7.39 1.06 -9.24
C ALA A 235 8.71 0.94 -8.46
N ALA A 236 9.79 0.50 -9.10
CA ALA A 236 11.10 0.41 -8.47
C ALA A 236 11.68 1.78 -8.10
N ALA A 237 11.50 2.78 -8.96
CA ALA A 237 11.97 4.15 -8.72
C ALA A 237 11.25 4.83 -7.55
N VAL A 238 9.98 4.50 -7.30
CA VAL A 238 9.21 4.95 -6.13
C VAL A 238 9.57 4.15 -4.89
N ALA A 239 9.80 2.83 -5.02
CA ALA A 239 10.15 1.97 -3.91
C ALA A 239 11.50 2.33 -3.27
N TRP A 240 12.52 2.61 -4.08
CA TRP A 240 13.89 2.82 -3.58
C TRP A 240 14.02 4.00 -2.58
N PRO A 241 13.49 5.21 -2.84
CA PRO A 241 13.56 6.33 -1.90
C PRO A 241 12.84 6.06 -0.57
N THR A 242 11.88 5.14 -0.53
CA THR A 242 11.17 4.81 0.72
C THR A 242 12.07 4.21 1.79
N LEU A 243 13.22 3.65 1.40
CA LEU A 243 14.22 3.12 2.34
C LEU A 243 15.04 4.22 3.03
N LEU A 244 15.05 5.43 2.47
CA LEU A 244 15.78 6.58 3.02
C LEU A 244 14.89 7.49 3.87
N LEU A 245 13.57 7.24 3.87
CA LEU A 245 12.59 8.00 4.63
C LEU A 245 12.48 7.46 6.06
N SER A 246 12.01 8.31 6.99
CA SER A 246 11.59 7.85 8.32
C SER A 246 10.52 6.76 8.18
N ALA A 247 10.52 5.79 9.11
CA ALA A 247 9.67 4.61 9.02
C ALA A 247 8.17 4.94 8.85
N GLU A 248 7.68 6.03 9.43
CA GLU A 248 6.29 6.48 9.29
C GLU A 248 5.98 6.91 7.86
N VAL A 249 6.75 7.87 7.35
CA VAL A 249 6.60 8.42 6.00
C VAL A 249 6.88 7.34 4.95
N GLY A 250 7.87 6.48 5.19
CA GLY A 250 8.20 5.34 4.34
C GLY A 250 7.02 4.37 4.20
N LEU A 251 6.41 3.96 5.32
CA LEU A 251 5.28 3.02 5.29
C LEU A 251 4.02 3.65 4.67
N ILE A 252 3.74 4.94 4.90
CA ILE A 252 2.65 5.65 4.22
C ILE A 252 2.89 5.67 2.70
N THR A 253 4.11 6.01 2.29
CA THR A 253 4.47 6.09 0.87
C THR A 253 4.37 4.72 0.20
N GLN A 254 4.84 3.66 0.86
CA GLN A 254 4.71 2.29 0.36
C GLN A 254 3.25 1.83 0.29
N PHE A 255 2.42 2.17 1.28
CA PHE A 255 0.98 1.90 1.23
C PHE A 255 0.31 2.55 0.03
N LEU A 256 0.62 3.83 -0.23
CA LEU A 256 0.15 4.52 -1.43
C LEU A 256 0.69 3.86 -2.69
N ALA A 257 1.98 3.51 -2.74
CA ALA A 257 2.58 2.83 -3.88
C ALA A 257 1.87 1.50 -4.16
N PHE A 258 1.59 0.67 -3.15
CA PHE A 258 0.81 -0.57 -3.30
C PHE A 258 -0.59 -0.31 -3.84
N THR A 259 -1.26 0.74 -3.36
CA THR A 259 -2.61 1.12 -3.79
C THR A 259 -2.62 1.58 -5.24
N PHE A 260 -1.67 2.43 -5.64
CA PHE A 260 -1.51 2.85 -7.03
C PHE A 260 -1.14 1.68 -7.94
N LEU A 261 -0.28 0.78 -7.48
CA LEU A 261 0.09 -0.41 -8.25
C LEU A 261 -1.10 -1.35 -8.45
N TYR A 262 -1.89 -1.58 -7.40
CA TYR A 262 -3.18 -2.29 -7.50
C TYR A 262 -4.10 -1.61 -8.52
N TYR A 263 -4.23 -0.29 -8.48
CA TYR A 263 -5.07 0.43 -9.44
C TYR A 263 -4.56 0.23 -10.88
N THR A 264 -3.24 0.27 -11.11
CA THR A 264 -2.67 -0.03 -12.42
C THR A 264 -2.88 -1.49 -12.84
N ASP A 265 -2.75 -2.44 -11.92
CA ASP A 265 -2.97 -3.87 -12.15
C ASP A 265 -4.44 -4.16 -12.50
N ALA A 266 -5.39 -3.60 -11.75
CA ALA A 266 -6.82 -3.74 -11.98
C ALA A 266 -7.24 -3.10 -13.32
N ARG A 267 -6.66 -1.93 -13.65
CA ARG A 267 -6.88 -1.29 -14.94
C ARG A 267 -6.27 -2.09 -16.09
N ALA A 268 -5.13 -2.73 -15.89
CA ALA A 268 -4.53 -3.63 -16.88
C ALA A 268 -5.42 -4.87 -17.09
N ALA A 269 -5.96 -5.47 -16.03
CA ALA A 269 -6.87 -6.61 -16.12
C ALA A 269 -8.18 -6.25 -16.86
N THR A 270 -8.80 -5.11 -16.54
CA THR A 270 -10.04 -4.65 -17.22
C THR A 270 -9.82 -4.27 -18.68
N ARG A 271 -8.61 -3.86 -19.08
CA ARG A 271 -8.24 -3.61 -20.48
C ARG A 271 -7.83 -4.88 -21.24
N GLY A 272 -7.82 -6.04 -20.58
CA GLY A 272 -7.37 -7.30 -21.17
C GLY A 272 -5.84 -7.43 -21.32
N TRP A 273 -5.06 -6.55 -20.68
CA TRP A 273 -3.60 -6.62 -20.67
C TRP A 273 -3.07 -7.65 -19.67
N ALA A 274 -3.88 -8.03 -18.68
CA ALA A 274 -3.57 -9.06 -17.71
C ALA A 274 -4.74 -10.05 -17.60
N PRO A 275 -4.52 -11.27 -17.08
CA PRO A 275 -5.59 -12.23 -16.87
C PRO A 275 -6.72 -11.65 -16.00
N SER A 276 -7.97 -12.04 -16.26
CA SER A 276 -9.15 -11.52 -15.53
C SER A 276 -9.05 -11.75 -14.01
N TRP A 277 -8.50 -12.89 -13.60
CA TRP A 277 -8.28 -13.24 -12.19
C TRP A 277 -7.16 -12.43 -11.52
N TYR A 278 -6.27 -11.78 -12.27
CA TYR A 278 -5.13 -11.07 -11.71
C TYR A 278 -5.57 -9.87 -10.86
N GLY A 279 -6.64 -9.17 -11.25
CA GLY A 279 -7.18 -8.04 -10.49
C GLY A 279 -7.68 -8.44 -9.10
N ILE A 280 -8.50 -9.51 -9.02
CA ILE A 280 -9.06 -9.99 -7.74
C ILE A 280 -7.96 -10.54 -6.83
N TYR A 281 -7.03 -11.30 -7.41
CA TYR A 281 -5.87 -11.82 -6.70
C TYR A 281 -5.03 -10.70 -6.09
N ARG A 282 -4.76 -9.66 -6.89
CA ARG A 282 -3.98 -8.51 -6.44
C ARG A 282 -4.67 -7.76 -5.32
N PHE A 283 -5.98 -7.50 -5.44
CA PHE A 283 -6.77 -6.84 -4.42
C PHE A 283 -6.58 -7.50 -3.05
N VAL A 284 -6.77 -8.83 -2.98
CA VAL A 284 -6.68 -9.59 -1.72
C VAL A 284 -5.29 -9.48 -1.09
N LEU A 285 -4.22 -9.66 -1.89
CA LEU A 285 -2.86 -9.53 -1.36
C LEU A 285 -2.55 -8.10 -0.89
N THR A 286 -2.93 -7.10 -1.68
CA THR A 286 -2.71 -5.69 -1.32
C THR A 286 -3.56 -5.26 -0.13
N PHE A 287 -4.73 -5.87 0.06
CA PHE A 287 -5.57 -5.63 1.22
C PHE A 287 -4.92 -6.17 2.49
N ILE A 288 -4.42 -7.42 2.48
CA ILE A 288 -3.73 -8.00 3.64
C ILE A 288 -2.45 -7.19 3.97
N VAL A 289 -1.65 -6.86 2.96
CA VAL A 289 -0.47 -5.99 3.15
C VAL A 289 -0.87 -4.61 3.65
N GLY A 290 -1.94 -4.03 3.09
CA GLY A 290 -2.45 -2.71 3.47
C GLY A 290 -2.89 -2.65 4.93
N VAL A 291 -3.68 -3.65 5.37
CA VAL A 291 -4.09 -3.78 6.77
C VAL A 291 -2.88 -3.97 7.68
N SER A 292 -1.89 -4.78 7.27
CA SER A 292 -0.65 -4.98 8.02
C SER A 292 0.15 -3.67 8.17
N ILE A 293 0.27 -2.90 7.09
CA ILE A 293 0.95 -1.59 7.14
C ILE A 293 0.19 -0.64 8.07
N VAL A 294 -1.14 -0.56 7.95
CA VAL A 294 -1.96 0.31 8.81
C VAL A 294 -1.84 -0.08 10.29
N ALA A 295 -1.90 -1.38 10.62
CA ALA A 295 -1.69 -1.85 11.97
C ALA A 295 -0.29 -1.50 12.50
N SER A 296 0.74 -1.59 11.65
CA SER A 296 2.10 -1.17 11.99
C SER A 296 2.22 0.35 12.20
N LEU A 297 1.47 1.16 11.45
CA LEU A 297 1.40 2.61 11.68
C LEU A 297 0.73 2.93 13.01
N ILE A 298 -0.39 2.27 13.33
CA ILE A 298 -1.13 2.50 14.58
C ILE A 298 -0.26 2.15 15.77
N GLY A 299 0.39 0.98 15.76
CA GLY A 299 1.30 0.57 16.82
C GLY A 299 2.45 1.56 17.01
N ARG A 300 3.00 2.11 15.92
CA ARG A 300 4.08 3.11 16.01
C ARG A 300 3.60 4.50 16.44
N GLY A 301 2.41 4.92 15.99
CA GLY A 301 1.80 6.18 16.42
C GLY A 301 1.56 6.24 17.92
N GLN A 302 1.16 5.12 18.53
CA GLN A 302 1.00 5.02 19.99
C GLN A 302 2.32 5.24 20.75
N ILE A 303 3.43 4.70 20.23
CA ILE A 303 4.75 4.88 20.85
C ILE A 303 5.27 6.29 20.62
N ALA A 304 5.08 6.83 19.41
CA ALA A 304 5.46 8.20 19.09
C ALA A 304 4.74 9.20 20.01
N ASP A 305 3.47 9.00 20.34
CA ASP A 305 2.73 9.84 21.30
C ASP A 305 3.27 9.72 22.73
N LEU A 306 3.79 8.56 23.13
CA LEU A 306 4.42 8.37 24.45
C LEU A 306 5.78 9.06 24.55
N VAL A 307 6.61 8.98 23.50
CA VAL A 307 7.95 9.60 23.46
C VAL A 307 7.89 11.09 23.15
N SER A 308 6.93 11.52 22.32
CA SER A 308 6.77 12.92 21.92
C SER A 308 6.01 13.78 22.92
N LYS A 309 5.42 13.19 23.97
CA LYS A 309 4.89 13.95 25.10
C LYS A 309 6.06 14.74 25.70
N PRO A 310 6.14 16.07 25.50
CA PRO A 310 7.29 16.82 25.98
C PRO A 310 7.34 16.64 27.50
N ILE A 311 8.51 16.26 28.02
CA ILE A 311 8.77 16.11 29.45
C ILE A 311 8.19 17.36 30.13
N GLY A 312 7.10 17.16 30.88
CA GLY A 312 6.39 18.25 31.48
C GLY A 312 7.32 18.98 32.46
N PRO A 313 7.09 20.27 32.73
CA PRO A 313 7.85 20.97 33.76
C PRO A 313 7.82 20.23 35.10
N ALA A 314 6.73 19.50 35.39
CA ALA A 314 6.61 18.64 36.57
C ALA A 314 7.57 17.43 36.56
N ASP A 315 7.77 16.78 35.41
CA ASP A 315 8.68 15.63 35.29
C ASP A 315 10.15 16.07 35.33
N ARG A 316 10.46 17.27 34.81
CA ARG A 316 11.80 17.88 35.01
C ARG A 316 12.09 18.17 36.47
N LEU A 317 11.10 18.65 37.22
CA LEU A 317 11.24 18.88 38.66
C LEU A 317 11.41 17.58 39.44
N ARG A 318 10.73 16.49 39.04
CA ARG A 318 10.95 15.16 39.61
C ARG A 318 12.35 14.65 39.35
N ALA A 319 12.83 14.70 38.10
CA ALA A 319 14.18 14.28 37.75
C ALA A 319 15.26 15.09 38.50
N LEU A 320 15.06 16.40 38.67
CA LEU A 320 15.97 17.22 39.49
C LEU A 320 15.94 16.83 40.96
N ARG A 321 14.75 16.53 41.51
CA ARG A 321 14.61 16.09 42.90
C ARG A 321 15.24 14.73 43.14
N GLU A 322 15.09 13.81 42.21
CA GLU A 322 15.73 12.48 42.24
C GLU A 322 17.25 12.60 42.19
N ASN A 323 17.79 13.45 41.29
CA ASN A 323 19.23 13.72 41.26
C ASN A 323 19.74 14.37 42.56
N GLN A 324 18.97 15.28 43.17
CA GLN A 324 19.31 15.89 44.46
C GLN A 324 19.29 14.86 45.60
N LEU A 325 18.28 13.97 45.63
CA LEU A 325 18.20 12.90 46.61
C LEU A 325 19.37 11.93 46.47
N ALA A 326 19.71 11.52 45.25
CA ALA A 326 20.87 10.66 45.00
C ALA A 326 22.20 11.31 45.39
N GLN A 327 22.33 12.63 45.22
CA GLN A 327 23.50 13.39 45.71
C GLN A 327 23.56 13.39 47.23
N LEU A 328 22.45 13.69 47.91
CA LEU A 328 22.39 13.67 49.37
C LEU A 328 22.69 12.29 49.94
N GLU A 329 22.16 11.22 49.33
CA GLU A 329 22.45 9.85 49.75
C GLU A 329 23.93 9.48 49.55
N ALA A 330 24.57 10.00 48.50
CA ALA A 330 26.01 9.81 48.28
C ALA A 330 26.85 10.58 49.31
N ASP A 331 26.49 11.84 49.60
CA ASP A 331 27.17 12.68 50.59
C ASP A 331 27.01 12.10 52.02
N ASP A 332 25.81 11.61 52.37
CA ASP A 332 25.55 10.95 53.66
C ASP A 332 26.35 9.64 53.81
N ALA A 333 26.50 8.88 52.71
CA ALA A 333 27.32 7.67 52.70
C ALA A 333 28.81 7.99 52.85
N GLU A 334 29.29 9.07 52.22
CA GLU A 334 30.67 9.56 52.35
C GLU A 334 30.95 10.03 53.79
N ASN A 335 30.06 10.85 54.36
CA ASN A 335 30.18 11.31 55.75
C ASN A 335 30.19 10.15 56.75
N LYS A 336 29.35 9.13 56.52
CA LYS A 336 29.33 7.95 57.37
C LYS A 336 30.61 7.11 57.25
N ALA A 337 31.22 7.05 56.07
CA ALA A 337 32.49 6.38 55.87
C ALA A 337 33.66 7.13 56.52
N MET A 338 33.65 8.47 56.50
CA MET A 338 34.63 9.29 57.21
C MET A 338 34.52 9.13 58.72
N ALA A 339 33.30 9.18 59.27
CA ALA A 339 33.08 8.98 60.71
C ALA A 339 33.52 7.57 61.20
N GLN A 340 33.34 6.54 60.38
CA GLN A 340 33.84 5.20 60.70
C GLN A 340 35.37 5.07 60.63
N GLY A 341 36.02 5.89 59.81
CA GLY A 341 37.49 5.98 59.78
C GLY A 341 38.06 6.71 60.98
N GLU A 342 37.40 7.80 61.41
CA GLU A 342 37.77 8.54 62.62
C GLU A 342 37.58 7.68 63.89
N ASP A 343 36.47 6.94 64.03
CA ASP A 343 36.26 6.03 65.16
C ASP A 343 37.32 4.90 65.20
N SER A 344 37.79 4.41 64.03
CA SER A 344 38.85 3.38 63.99
C SER A 344 40.24 3.92 64.30
N ASP A 345 40.52 5.18 63.95
CA ASP A 345 41.80 5.83 64.27
C ASP A 345 41.84 6.20 65.78
N GLU A 346 40.71 6.56 66.40
CA GLU A 346 40.61 6.79 67.85
C GLU A 346 40.77 5.49 68.67
N ASP A 347 40.21 4.37 68.19
CA ASP A 347 40.39 3.05 68.83
C ASP A 347 41.85 2.51 68.70
N GLU A 348 42.58 2.85 67.64
CA GLU A 348 44.02 2.50 67.49
C GLU A 348 44.95 3.39 68.34
N GLU A 349 44.57 4.64 68.62
CA GLU A 349 45.33 5.54 69.52
C GLU A 349 45.13 5.22 71.02
N GLU A 350 43.99 4.63 71.44
CA GLU A 350 43.79 4.19 72.83
C GLU A 350 44.54 2.88 73.19
N ASP A 351 44.95 2.08 72.21
CA ASP A 351 45.71 0.83 72.43
C ASP A 351 47.26 1.04 72.48
N GLU A 352 47.76 2.26 72.19
CA GLU A 352 49.20 2.61 72.24
C GLU A 352 49.68 3.39 73.49
N GLU A 353 48.78 3.76 74.44
CA GLU A 353 49.14 4.31 75.78
C GLU A 353 49.22 3.24 76.89
#